data_AF-A0A149VIR2-F1
#
_entry.id   AF-A0A149VIR2-F1
#
_cell.length_a   1.000
_cell.length_b   1.000
_cell.length_c   1.000
_cell.angle_alpha   90.00
_cell.angle_beta   90.00
_cell.angle_gamma   90.00
#
_symmetry.space_group_name_H-M   'P 1'
#
loop_
_entity.id
_entity.type
_entity.pdbx_description
1 polymer ?
#
loop_
_entity_poly.entity_id
_entity_poly.type
_entity_poly.pdbx_seq_one_letter_code
_entity_poly.pdbx_strand_id
1 'polypeptide(L)'
;NRQTVKIRNRYDASVPSVIGAVTREKPVFVEDAKFLRALTKKPIKWALPGPMTMIDTLYDGHYKSREKLVWEFAKILNQEAKELEAAGVDIIQFDEPAFNVFFDEVNDWGIATLEKAIEGLKCETAVHICYGYGIKANIDWKNTLGTEWRQYEEIFPKLQKSNIDLISLECQNSRVPMDLIELIRSKKVMVGA
;
A
#
# COMPACT_ATOMS: atom_id res chain seq x y z
N ASN A 1 -21.98 5.24 11.48
CA ASN A 1 -20.69 5.67 12.05
C ASN A 1 -19.68 5.94 10.95
N ARG A 2 -19.81 7.07 10.24
CA ARG A 2 -18.81 7.57 9.29
C ARG A 2 -18.40 8.96 9.72
N GLN A 3 -17.18 9.35 9.42
CA GLN A 3 -16.64 10.69 9.71
C GLN A 3 -16.03 11.26 8.44
N THR A 4 -15.89 12.59 8.37
CA THR A 4 -15.14 13.24 7.30
C THR A 4 -13.71 13.44 7.77
N VAL A 5 -12.74 12.94 7.00
CA VAL A 5 -11.31 13.13 7.26
C VAL A 5 -10.60 13.60 6.00
N LYS A 6 -9.45 14.25 6.16
CA LYS A 6 -8.60 14.66 5.06
C LYS A 6 -7.63 13.53 4.69
N ILE A 7 -7.84 12.90 3.54
CA ILE A 7 -6.99 11.80 3.04
C ILE A 7 -5.73 12.39 2.41
N ARG A 8 -4.55 11.83 2.74
CA ARG A 8 -3.24 12.16 2.13
C ARG A 8 -2.92 13.65 2.15
N ASN A 9 -3.45 14.39 3.13
CA ASN A 9 -3.42 15.86 3.19
C ASN A 9 -3.97 16.59 1.94
N ARG A 10 -4.78 15.92 1.12
CA ARG A 10 -5.21 16.39 -0.20
C ARG A 10 -6.70 16.75 -0.29
N TYR A 11 -7.59 15.87 0.15
CA TYR A 11 -9.03 16.08 -0.01
C TYR A 11 -9.83 15.42 1.11
N ASP A 12 -11.02 15.96 1.37
CA ASP A 12 -11.93 15.43 2.36
C ASP A 12 -12.75 14.27 1.79
N ALA A 13 -12.89 13.22 2.59
CA ALA A 13 -13.69 12.06 2.24
C ALA A 13 -14.49 11.56 3.45
N SER A 14 -15.69 11.05 3.17
CA SER A 14 -16.44 10.27 4.16
C SER A 14 -15.77 8.92 4.31
N VAL A 15 -15.37 8.54 5.52
CA VAL A 15 -14.62 7.31 5.84
C VAL A 15 -15.26 6.52 6.98
N PRO A 16 -15.02 5.20 7.10
CA PRO A 16 -15.44 4.43 8.27
C PRO A 16 -14.71 4.88 9.55
N SER A 17 -15.25 4.48 10.70
CA SER A 17 -14.66 4.77 12.02
C SER A 17 -14.30 3.49 12.77
N VAL A 18 -13.09 3.44 13.33
CA VAL A 18 -12.68 2.41 14.29
C VAL A 18 -13.23 2.79 15.66
N ILE A 19 -14.18 2.00 16.17
CA ILE A 19 -14.87 2.28 17.45
C ILE A 19 -14.45 1.34 18.59
N GLY A 20 -13.58 0.38 18.30
CA GLY A 20 -13.11 -0.65 19.22
C GLY A 20 -11.86 -1.35 18.68
N ALA A 21 -11.39 -2.38 19.38
CA ALA A 21 -10.26 -3.18 18.93
C ALA A 21 -10.56 -3.84 17.58
N VAL A 22 -9.62 -3.74 16.64
CA VAL A 22 -9.76 -4.33 15.30
C VAL A 22 -9.30 -5.78 15.31
N THR A 23 -10.08 -6.65 14.68
CA THR A 23 -9.72 -8.05 14.43
C THR A 23 -10.28 -8.48 13.08
N ARG A 24 -9.71 -9.55 12.53
CA ARG A 24 -10.24 -10.22 11.34
C ARG A 24 -11.01 -11.47 11.78
N GLU A 25 -12.33 -11.42 11.69
CA GLU A 25 -13.18 -12.55 12.09
C GLU A 25 -13.22 -13.66 11.02
N LYS A 26 -13.25 -13.26 9.75
CA LYS A 26 -13.39 -14.14 8.60
C LYS A 26 -12.57 -13.62 7.42
N PRO A 27 -12.27 -14.48 6.44
CA PRO A 27 -11.59 -14.06 5.22
C PRO A 27 -12.41 -13.09 4.39
N VAL A 28 -11.75 -12.12 3.77
CA VAL A 28 -12.41 -11.08 2.97
C VAL A 28 -12.46 -11.46 1.50
N PHE A 29 -11.33 -11.86 0.92
CA PHE A 29 -11.16 -12.08 -0.52
C PHE A 29 -10.80 -13.51 -0.89
N VAL A 30 -10.59 -14.39 0.08
CA VAL A 30 -10.09 -15.76 -0.15
C VAL A 30 -11.02 -16.58 -1.03
N GLU A 31 -12.34 -16.46 -0.86
CA GLU A 31 -13.29 -17.18 -1.71
C GLU A 31 -13.32 -16.66 -3.15
N ASP A 32 -13.18 -15.34 -3.33
CA ASP A 32 -13.04 -14.73 -4.66
C ASP A 32 -11.74 -15.17 -5.34
N ALA A 33 -10.66 -15.29 -4.57
CA ALA A 33 -9.36 -15.76 -5.06
C ALA A 33 -9.42 -17.23 -5.52
N LYS A 34 -10.08 -18.11 -4.75
CA LYS A 34 -10.32 -19.51 -5.16
C LYS A 34 -11.15 -19.58 -6.43
N PHE A 35 -12.20 -18.76 -6.52
CA PHE A 35 -13.03 -18.69 -7.72
C PHE A 35 -12.19 -18.25 -8.94
N LEU A 36 -11.41 -17.17 -8.82
CA LEU A 36 -10.54 -16.71 -9.91
C LEU A 36 -9.49 -17.75 -10.30
N ARG A 37 -8.89 -18.43 -9.31
CA ARG A 37 -7.89 -19.48 -9.53
C ARG A 37 -8.45 -20.64 -10.35
N ALA A 38 -9.72 -20.98 -10.18
CA ALA A 38 -10.38 -22.03 -10.97
C ALA A 38 -10.60 -21.64 -12.45
N LEU A 39 -10.63 -20.35 -12.78
CA LEU A 39 -10.92 -19.84 -14.14
C LEU A 39 -9.68 -19.71 -15.03
N THR A 40 -8.48 -19.80 -14.48
CA THR A 40 -7.24 -19.53 -15.22
C THR A 40 -6.07 -20.33 -14.67
N LYS A 41 -5.05 -20.57 -15.50
CA LYS A 41 -3.74 -21.09 -15.07
C LYS A 41 -2.63 -20.03 -15.09
N LYS A 42 -2.96 -18.80 -15.51
CA LYS A 42 -2.01 -17.68 -15.54
C LYS A 42 -1.72 -17.18 -14.12
N PRO A 43 -0.56 -16.53 -13.89
CA PRO A 43 -0.28 -15.90 -12.60
C PRO A 43 -1.38 -14.90 -12.19
N ILE A 44 -1.79 -14.96 -10.93
CA ILE A 44 -2.77 -14.07 -10.31
C ILE A 44 -2.05 -13.10 -9.39
N LYS A 45 -2.31 -11.80 -9.60
CA LYS A 45 -1.90 -10.73 -8.69
C LYS A 45 -3.13 -10.20 -7.95
N TRP A 46 -3.08 -10.17 -6.62
CA TRP A 46 -4.15 -9.65 -5.78
C TRP A 46 -3.66 -8.45 -4.98
N ALA A 47 -4.43 -7.36 -4.95
CA ALA A 47 -4.07 -6.16 -4.20
C ALA A 47 -4.86 -6.07 -2.89
N LEU A 48 -4.14 -5.78 -1.81
CA LEU A 48 -4.66 -5.38 -0.51
C LEU A 48 -4.28 -3.92 -0.25
N PRO A 49 -5.07 -3.15 0.50
CA PRO A 49 -4.60 -1.86 0.97
C PRO A 49 -3.41 -2.07 1.92
N GLY A 50 -2.38 -1.23 1.80
CA GLY A 50 -1.26 -1.25 2.73
C GLY A 50 -1.62 -0.69 4.11
N PRO A 51 -0.91 -1.09 5.18
CA PRO A 51 -1.21 -0.67 6.55
C PRO A 51 -1.33 0.87 6.73
N MET A 52 -0.40 1.66 6.17
CA MET A 52 -0.42 3.13 6.31
C MET A 52 -1.60 3.75 5.57
N THR A 53 -1.88 3.26 4.37
CA THR A 53 -3.02 3.72 3.59
C THR A 53 -4.36 3.39 4.26
N MET A 54 -4.46 2.26 4.97
CA MET A 54 -5.65 1.94 5.76
C MET A 54 -5.91 2.99 6.84
N ILE A 55 -4.92 3.31 7.68
CA ILE A 55 -5.09 4.29 8.78
C ILE A 55 -5.30 5.73 8.30
N ASP A 56 -4.86 6.07 7.09
CA ASP A 56 -5.12 7.35 6.45
C ASP A 56 -6.53 7.45 5.84
N THR A 57 -7.22 6.32 5.66
CA THR A 57 -8.53 6.23 5.01
C THR A 57 -9.66 5.88 5.99
N LEU A 58 -9.49 6.23 7.27
CA LEU A 58 -10.45 6.01 8.35
C LEU A 58 -10.34 7.06 9.43
N TYR A 59 -11.34 7.09 10.31
CA TYR A 59 -11.28 7.83 11.56
C TYR A 59 -10.99 6.89 12.74
N ASP A 60 -9.92 7.15 13.48
CA ASP A 60 -9.57 6.38 14.67
C ASP A 60 -10.31 6.90 15.92
N GLY A 61 -11.41 6.23 16.24
CA GLY A 61 -12.23 6.47 17.42
C GLY A 61 -11.71 5.79 18.70
N HIS A 62 -10.76 4.86 18.61
CA HIS A 62 -10.43 3.93 19.70
C HIS A 62 -8.96 3.98 20.13
N TYR A 63 -8.02 3.75 19.21
CA TYR A 63 -6.59 3.61 19.55
C TYR A 63 -5.93 4.96 19.80
N LYS A 64 -6.45 6.02 19.16
CA LYS A 64 -5.94 7.41 19.20
C LYS A 64 -4.45 7.49 18.90
N SER A 65 -3.96 6.58 18.06
CA SER A 65 -2.55 6.45 17.71
C SER A 65 -2.43 5.72 16.38
N ARG A 66 -1.94 6.46 15.37
CA ARG A 66 -1.65 5.93 14.03
C ARG A 66 -0.73 4.72 14.11
N GLU A 67 0.35 4.84 14.87
CA GLU A 67 1.34 3.76 15.05
C GLU A 67 0.72 2.51 15.69
N LYS A 68 -0.06 2.64 16.79
CA LYS A 68 -0.68 1.46 17.41
C LYS A 68 -1.65 0.76 16.45
N LEU A 69 -2.48 1.54 15.75
CA LEU A 69 -3.49 0.99 14.86
C LEU A 69 -2.88 0.35 13.61
N VAL A 70 -1.82 0.94 13.04
CA VAL A 70 -1.17 0.38 11.84
C VAL A 70 -0.53 -0.98 12.13
N TRP A 71 0.03 -1.18 13.33
CA TRP A 71 0.58 -2.47 13.73
C TRP A 71 -0.49 -3.56 13.84
N GLU A 72 -1.70 -3.22 14.29
CA GLU A 72 -2.83 -4.16 14.29
C GLU A 72 -3.29 -4.48 12.87
N PHE A 73 -3.36 -3.48 11.97
CA PHE A 73 -3.68 -3.74 10.57
C PHE A 73 -2.61 -4.57 9.86
N ALA A 74 -1.33 -4.36 10.15
CA ALA A 74 -0.26 -5.19 9.58
C ALA A 74 -0.43 -6.68 9.94
N LYS A 75 -0.81 -6.99 11.20
CA LYS A 75 -1.12 -8.37 11.63
C LYS A 75 -2.34 -8.93 10.90
N ILE A 76 -3.41 -8.13 10.78
CA ILE A 76 -4.65 -8.53 10.09
C ILE A 76 -4.40 -8.79 8.61
N LEU A 77 -3.64 -7.91 7.95
CA LEU A 77 -3.26 -8.03 6.55
C LEU A 77 -2.39 -9.27 6.31
N ASN A 78 -1.47 -9.59 7.23
CA ASN A 78 -0.68 -10.81 7.13
C ASN A 78 -1.54 -12.08 7.17
N GLN A 79 -2.58 -12.11 8.01
CA GLN A 79 -3.53 -13.23 8.06
C GLN A 79 -4.27 -13.39 6.73
N GLU A 80 -4.82 -12.30 6.18
CA GLU A 80 -5.50 -12.32 4.88
C GLU A 80 -4.53 -12.73 3.74
N ALA A 81 -3.32 -12.17 3.72
CA ALA A 81 -2.33 -12.45 2.71
C ALA A 81 -1.91 -13.93 2.70
N LYS A 82 -1.66 -14.53 3.87
CA LYS A 82 -1.33 -15.96 3.97
C LYS A 82 -2.43 -16.87 3.45
N GLU A 83 -3.68 -16.51 3.71
CA GLU A 83 -4.80 -17.30 3.18
C GLU A 83 -5.04 -17.07 1.67
N LEU A 84 -4.75 -15.88 1.16
CA LEU A 84 -4.74 -15.61 -0.29
C LEU A 84 -3.64 -16.41 -1.00
N GLU A 85 -2.44 -16.48 -0.42
CA GLU A 85 -1.36 -17.34 -0.89
C GLU A 85 -1.81 -18.81 -0.90
N ALA A 86 -2.43 -19.30 0.19
CA ALA A 86 -2.96 -20.66 0.27
C ALA A 86 -4.08 -20.94 -0.76
N ALA A 87 -4.81 -19.90 -1.19
CA ALA A 87 -5.80 -19.98 -2.26
C ALA A 87 -5.19 -19.99 -3.68
N GLY A 88 -3.86 -19.86 -3.80
CA GLY A 88 -3.13 -19.92 -5.06
C GLY A 88 -2.93 -18.56 -5.74
N VAL A 89 -2.92 -17.47 -4.98
CA VAL A 89 -2.45 -16.15 -5.46
C VAL A 89 -0.93 -16.18 -5.60
N ASP A 90 -0.43 -15.74 -6.76
CA ASP A 90 0.99 -15.82 -7.12
C ASP A 90 1.77 -14.55 -6.72
N ILE A 91 1.10 -13.38 -6.72
CA ILE A 91 1.67 -12.10 -6.30
C ILE A 91 0.70 -11.37 -5.38
N ILE A 92 1.12 -11.03 -4.16
CA ILE A 92 0.34 -10.22 -3.23
C ILE A 92 0.88 -8.80 -3.22
N GLN A 93 0.05 -7.85 -3.65
CA GLN A 93 0.39 -6.43 -3.70
C GLN A 93 -0.22 -5.69 -2.52
N PHE A 94 0.56 -4.80 -1.90
CA PHE A 94 0.10 -3.84 -0.90
C PHE A 94 0.10 -2.43 -1.48
N ASP A 95 -1.07 -1.80 -1.53
CA ASP A 95 -1.22 -0.45 -2.08
C ASP A 95 -0.92 0.59 -1.01
N GLU A 96 0.22 1.29 -1.16
CA GLU A 96 0.71 2.31 -0.24
C GLU A 96 0.88 3.71 -0.87
N PRO A 97 -0.16 4.33 -1.47
CA PRO A 97 -0.08 5.73 -1.89
C PRO A 97 0.18 6.70 -0.72
N ALA A 98 -0.04 6.30 0.54
CA ALA A 98 0.35 7.09 1.71
C ALA A 98 1.87 7.28 1.85
N PHE A 99 2.69 6.37 1.29
CA PHE A 99 4.14 6.49 1.34
C PHE A 99 4.67 7.70 0.55
N ASN A 100 3.89 8.21 -0.41
CA ASN A 100 4.21 9.44 -1.15
C ASN A 100 3.89 10.74 -0.40
N VAL A 101 3.51 10.66 0.88
CA VAL A 101 3.04 11.81 1.68
C VAL A 101 3.69 11.88 3.06
N PHE A 102 3.77 10.75 3.78
CA PHE A 102 4.15 10.75 5.19
C PHE A 102 5.56 10.15 5.41
N PHE A 103 6.59 10.79 4.84
CA PHE A 103 7.95 10.21 4.78
C PHE A 103 8.56 9.87 6.15
N ASP A 104 8.36 10.72 7.16
CA ASP A 104 8.84 10.46 8.52
C ASP A 104 8.20 9.18 9.10
N GLU A 105 6.88 9.06 8.98
CA GLU A 105 6.14 7.87 9.44
C GLU A 105 6.55 6.60 8.67
N VAL A 106 6.75 6.71 7.34
CA VAL A 106 7.26 5.59 6.53
C VAL A 106 8.60 5.11 7.06
N ASN A 107 9.48 6.06 7.37
CA ASN A 107 10.80 5.79 7.87
C ASN A 107 10.78 5.22 9.30
N ASP A 108 9.96 5.75 10.19
CA ASP A 108 9.94 5.33 11.59
C ASP A 108 9.31 3.94 11.75
N TRP A 109 8.19 3.68 11.07
CA TRP A 109 7.43 2.44 11.26
C TRP A 109 6.68 1.92 10.03
N GLY A 110 6.48 2.72 8.97
CA GLY A 110 5.73 2.28 7.79
C GLY A 110 6.35 1.09 7.07
N ILE A 111 7.67 1.11 6.86
CA ILE A 111 8.38 -0.04 6.26
C ILE A 111 8.33 -1.27 7.17
N ALA A 112 8.47 -1.09 8.49
CA ALA A 112 8.41 -2.20 9.45
C ALA A 112 7.02 -2.84 9.52
N THR A 113 5.96 -2.05 9.39
CA THR A 113 4.58 -2.54 9.36
C THR A 113 4.26 -3.24 8.03
N LEU A 114 4.83 -2.78 6.92
CA LEU A 114 4.77 -3.50 5.63
C LEU A 114 5.52 -4.85 5.71
N GLU A 115 6.71 -4.90 6.31
CA GLU A 115 7.45 -6.14 6.59
C GLU A 115 6.61 -7.11 7.42
N LYS A 116 5.92 -6.61 8.44
CA LYS A 116 5.01 -7.42 9.25
C LYS A 116 3.82 -7.96 8.44
N ALA A 117 3.30 -7.18 7.50
CA ALA A 117 2.22 -7.62 6.62
C ALA A 117 2.64 -8.76 5.67
N ILE A 118 3.90 -8.79 5.24
CA ILE A 118 4.43 -9.84 4.34
C ILE A 118 5.09 -11.01 5.06
N GLU A 119 5.27 -10.94 6.37
CA GLU A 119 6.03 -11.92 7.15
C GLU A 119 5.56 -13.37 6.91
N GLY A 120 6.46 -14.21 6.41
CA GLY A 120 6.25 -15.65 6.23
C GLY A 120 5.61 -16.05 4.90
N LEU A 121 5.20 -15.09 4.05
CA LEU A 121 4.80 -15.37 2.67
C LEU A 121 5.97 -15.98 1.87
N LYS A 122 5.62 -16.79 0.89
CA LYS A 122 6.48 -17.49 -0.07
C LYS A 122 6.21 -17.08 -1.52
N CYS A 123 5.01 -16.62 -1.82
CA CYS A 123 4.64 -15.96 -3.07
C CYS A 123 5.39 -14.63 -3.20
N GLU A 124 5.43 -14.09 -4.41
CA GLU A 124 6.04 -12.78 -4.60
C GLU A 124 5.20 -11.68 -3.94
N THR A 125 5.87 -10.66 -3.42
CA THR A 125 5.24 -9.53 -2.75
C THR A 125 5.53 -8.25 -3.49
N ALA A 126 4.51 -7.41 -3.64
CA ALA A 126 4.62 -6.13 -4.31
C ALA A 126 4.17 -4.98 -3.40
N VAL A 127 4.78 -3.81 -3.55
CA VAL A 127 4.22 -2.55 -3.04
C VAL A 127 3.89 -1.63 -4.20
N HIS A 128 2.69 -1.05 -4.21
CA HIS A 128 2.29 -0.06 -5.20
C HIS A 128 2.25 1.34 -4.58
N ILE A 129 2.99 2.26 -5.17
CA ILE A 129 3.12 3.64 -4.67
C ILE A 129 2.90 4.58 -5.84
N CYS A 130 1.84 5.39 -5.78
CA CYS A 130 1.42 6.26 -6.89
C CYS A 130 1.03 7.66 -6.42
N TYR A 131 0.68 8.51 -7.39
CA TYR A 131 0.21 9.87 -7.16
C TYR A 131 -1.32 9.95 -7.12
N GLY A 132 -1.98 8.80 -7.05
CA GLY A 132 -3.42 8.64 -6.80
C GLY A 132 -4.27 8.57 -8.07
N TYR A 133 -5.56 8.28 -7.87
CA TYR A 133 -6.56 8.18 -8.93
C TYR A 133 -6.68 9.45 -9.78
N GLY A 134 -7.22 9.30 -11.00
CA GLY A 134 -7.48 10.39 -11.96
C GLY A 134 -8.65 11.32 -11.57
N ILE A 135 -8.67 11.79 -10.33
CA ILE A 135 -9.65 12.74 -9.81
C ILE A 135 -9.08 14.16 -9.77
N LYS A 136 -9.96 15.18 -9.84
CA LYS A 136 -9.58 16.59 -9.86
C LYS A 136 -8.60 16.97 -8.74
N ALA A 137 -8.85 16.53 -7.51
CA ALA A 137 -7.97 16.84 -6.38
C ALA A 137 -6.52 16.37 -6.57
N ASN A 138 -6.31 15.19 -7.17
CA ASN A 138 -4.96 14.68 -7.43
C ASN A 138 -4.32 15.38 -8.63
N ILE A 139 -5.10 15.74 -9.65
CA ILE A 139 -4.59 16.50 -10.81
C ILE A 139 -4.14 17.89 -10.36
N ASP A 140 -4.97 18.59 -9.59
CA ASP A 140 -4.66 19.90 -9.05
C ASP A 140 -3.40 19.84 -8.17
N TRP A 141 -3.28 18.82 -7.31
CA TRP A 141 -2.07 18.57 -6.52
C TRP A 141 -0.83 18.25 -7.38
N LYS A 142 -0.95 17.38 -8.39
CA LYS A 142 0.16 17.06 -9.31
C LYS A 142 0.72 18.31 -10.00
N ASN A 143 -0.15 19.28 -10.30
CA ASN A 143 0.27 20.56 -10.88
C ASN A 143 1.10 21.42 -9.92
N THR A 144 1.08 21.18 -8.61
CA THR A 144 1.88 21.91 -7.62
C THR A 144 3.24 21.25 -7.34
N LEU A 145 3.51 20.06 -7.87
CA LEU A 145 4.71 19.26 -7.53
C LEU A 145 6.00 19.69 -8.24
N GLY A 146 5.99 20.81 -8.97
CA GLY A 146 7.18 21.31 -9.66
C GLY A 146 7.59 20.46 -10.86
N THR A 147 8.84 20.65 -11.30
CA THR A 147 9.39 20.03 -12.53
C THR A 147 9.87 18.60 -12.33
N GLU A 148 10.15 18.19 -11.09
CA GLU A 148 10.61 16.84 -10.75
C GLU A 148 9.85 16.32 -9.53
N TRP A 149 9.31 15.11 -9.64
CA TRP A 149 8.59 14.44 -8.55
C TRP A 149 9.54 13.44 -7.88
N ARG A 150 10.24 13.89 -6.83
CA ARG A 150 11.32 13.13 -6.17
C ARG A 150 10.90 12.41 -4.89
N GLN A 151 9.59 12.30 -4.61
CA GLN A 151 9.05 11.67 -3.41
C GLN A 151 9.57 10.24 -3.19
N TYR A 152 9.86 9.53 -4.28
CA TYR A 152 10.42 8.18 -4.22
C TYR A 152 11.81 8.10 -3.60
N GLU A 153 12.62 9.17 -3.67
CA GLU A 153 13.96 9.20 -3.05
C GLU A 153 13.92 9.00 -1.54
N GLU A 154 12.85 9.48 -0.90
CA GLU A 154 12.66 9.41 0.56
C GLU A 154 12.37 7.99 1.06
N ILE A 155 11.91 7.10 0.18
CA ILE A 155 11.38 5.77 0.57
C ILE A 155 12.12 4.61 -0.10
N PHE A 156 12.67 4.80 -1.29
CA PHE A 156 13.38 3.77 -2.06
C PHE A 156 14.56 3.15 -1.30
N PRO A 157 15.43 3.90 -0.59
CA PRO A 157 16.55 3.31 0.13
C PRO A 157 16.14 2.28 1.20
N LYS A 158 14.96 2.44 1.83
CA LYS A 158 14.45 1.44 2.79
C LYS A 158 13.75 0.28 2.10
N LEU A 159 12.97 0.55 1.05
CA LEU A 159 12.36 -0.52 0.24
C LEU A 159 13.40 -1.41 -0.45
N GLN A 160 14.54 -0.85 -0.85
CA GLN A 160 15.64 -1.63 -1.41
C GLN A 160 16.18 -2.67 -0.40
N LYS A 161 16.19 -2.31 0.88
CA LYS A 161 16.66 -3.17 1.98
C LYS A 161 15.55 -4.09 2.53
N SER A 162 14.31 -3.91 2.11
CA SER A 162 13.17 -4.68 2.59
C SER A 162 13.07 -6.05 1.89
N ASN A 163 12.19 -6.91 2.39
CA ASN A 163 11.87 -8.20 1.77
C ASN A 163 10.82 -8.11 0.65
N ILE A 164 10.34 -6.92 0.29
CA ILE A 164 9.44 -6.75 -0.85
C ILE A 164 10.16 -7.12 -2.16
N ASP A 165 9.53 -7.89 -3.03
CA ASP A 165 10.15 -8.36 -4.28
C ASP A 165 9.95 -7.38 -5.45
N LEU A 166 8.76 -6.78 -5.54
CA LEU A 166 8.34 -5.92 -6.64
C LEU A 166 7.92 -4.52 -6.15
N ILE A 167 8.31 -3.49 -6.89
CA ILE A 167 7.89 -2.11 -6.64
C ILE A 167 7.12 -1.60 -7.87
N SER A 168 5.84 -1.25 -7.68
CA SER A 168 4.96 -0.71 -8.71
C SER A 168 4.87 0.80 -8.61
N LEU A 169 5.20 1.48 -9.71
CA LEU A 169 5.43 2.91 -9.77
C LEU A 169 4.58 3.60 -10.83
N GLU A 170 4.29 4.87 -10.62
CA GLU A 170 3.68 5.74 -11.62
C GLU A 170 4.76 6.52 -12.38
N CYS A 171 4.88 6.24 -13.69
CA CYS A 171 5.92 6.84 -14.55
C CYS A 171 5.32 7.57 -15.75
N GLN A 172 4.39 6.96 -16.48
CA GLN A 172 3.79 7.57 -17.67
C GLN A 172 3.12 8.91 -17.34
N ASN A 173 3.50 9.95 -18.09
CA ASN A 173 3.05 11.34 -17.91
C ASN A 173 3.33 11.94 -16.52
N SER A 174 4.15 11.27 -15.69
CA SER A 174 4.65 11.83 -14.44
C SER A 174 5.88 12.69 -14.72
N ARG A 175 6.36 13.40 -13.70
CA ARG A 175 7.65 14.09 -13.73
C ARG A 175 8.66 13.40 -12.82
N VAL A 176 8.50 12.10 -12.58
CA VAL A 176 9.43 11.31 -11.79
C VAL A 176 10.73 11.12 -12.59
N PRO A 177 11.90 11.53 -12.07
CA PRO A 177 13.17 11.24 -12.71
C PRO A 177 13.38 9.72 -12.78
N MET A 178 13.59 9.19 -14.00
CA MET A 178 13.67 7.73 -14.20
C MET A 178 14.95 7.11 -13.62
N ASP A 179 15.98 7.91 -13.39
CA ASP A 179 17.20 7.52 -12.70
C ASP A 179 16.95 7.14 -11.23
N LEU A 180 15.83 7.54 -10.62
CA LEU A 180 15.46 7.09 -9.27
C LEU A 180 15.28 5.58 -9.15
N ILE A 181 14.96 4.88 -10.25
CA ILE A 181 14.85 3.42 -10.27
C ILE A 181 16.19 2.76 -9.89
N GLU A 182 17.30 3.46 -10.08
CA GLU A 182 18.62 3.01 -9.66
C GLU A 182 18.71 2.73 -8.16
N LEU A 183 17.97 3.48 -7.34
CA LEU A 183 17.98 3.34 -5.88
C LEU A 183 17.37 2.01 -5.41
N ILE A 184 16.60 1.35 -6.27
CA ILE A 184 15.97 0.05 -6.03
C ILE A 184 16.53 -1.03 -6.98
N ARG A 185 17.74 -0.83 -7.49
CA ARG A 185 18.43 -1.81 -8.34
C ARG A 185 18.42 -3.17 -7.67
N SER A 186 18.09 -4.20 -8.45
CA SER A 186 17.88 -5.62 -8.06
C SER A 186 16.45 -5.99 -7.67
N LYS A 187 15.58 -5.04 -7.34
CA LYS A 187 14.14 -5.32 -7.22
C LYS A 187 13.51 -5.44 -8.61
N LYS A 188 12.41 -6.20 -8.71
CA LYS A 188 11.57 -6.14 -9.91
C LYS A 188 10.78 -4.84 -9.87
N VAL A 189 10.60 -4.19 -11.02
CA VAL A 189 9.91 -2.90 -11.11
C VAL A 189 8.74 -3.01 -12.07
N MET A 190 7.52 -2.71 -11.59
CA MET A 190 6.35 -2.54 -12.44
C MET A 190 6.24 -1.05 -12.81
N VAL A 191 6.76 -0.71 -13.99
CA VAL A 191 6.74 0.66 -14.53
C VAL A 191 5.36 0.95 -15.13
N GLY A 192 4.63 1.93 -14.58
CA GLY A 192 3.39 2.39 -15.18
C GLY A 192 3.67 3.08 -16.52
N ALA A 193 3.21 2.48 -17.60
CA ALA A 193 3.44 2.88 -19.00
C ALA A 193 2.13 3.24 -19.71
#